data_AF-A0A4P8II97-F1
#
_entry.id   AF-A0A4P8II97-F1
#
_cell.length_a   1.000
_cell.length_b   1.000
_cell.length_c   1.000
_cell.angle_alpha   90.00
_cell.angle_beta   90.00
_cell.angle_gamma   90.00
#
_symmetry.space_group_name_H-M   'P 1'
#
loop_
_entity.id
_entity.type
_entity.pdbx_description
1 polymer ?
#
loop_
_entity_poly.entity_id
_entity_poly.type
_entity_poly.pdbx_seq_one_letter_code
_entity_poly.pdbx_strand_id
1 'polypeptide(L)'
;METEQWIHRRAARCLFDYYKSGGLKRCRLDEQTFEDVEVDAKVCCILNETHPEFNPDEDNIIATLNAGLLLVEGNKLDRRNWNEVWESEPHPLSDMHFCWLFHDLFDHHLRGDWDRMLQIGGLQIEVIQIQQREMYWAG
;
A
#
# COMPACT_ATOMS: atom_id res chain seq x y z
N MET A 1 -0.36 -12.69 -0.12
CA MET A 1 1.07 -12.31 0.03
C MET A 1 1.68 -11.78 -1.28
N GLU A 2 1.19 -12.14 -2.48
CA GLU A 2 1.79 -11.66 -3.74
C GLU A 2 1.74 -10.14 -3.92
N THR A 3 0.62 -9.49 -3.56
CA THR A 3 0.46 -8.02 -3.63
C THR A 3 1.47 -7.28 -2.77
N GLU A 4 1.62 -7.65 -1.50
CA GLU A 4 2.58 -7.03 -0.57
C GLU A 4 4.02 -7.19 -1.07
N GLN A 5 4.37 -8.40 -1.52
CA GLN A 5 5.69 -8.64 -2.12
C GLN A 5 5.92 -7.82 -3.40
N TRP A 6 4.90 -7.65 -4.23
CA TRP A 6 4.98 -6.81 -5.42
C TRP A 6 5.23 -5.35 -5.03
N ILE A 7 4.53 -4.82 -4.01
CA ILE A 7 4.72 -3.46 -3.49
C ILE A 7 6.16 -3.27 -3.02
N HIS A 8 6.70 -4.19 -2.21
CA HIS A 8 8.09 -4.14 -1.77
C HIS A 8 9.09 -4.13 -2.92
N ARG A 9 8.90 -5.02 -3.92
CA ARG A 9 9.79 -5.09 -5.09
C ARG A 9 9.73 -3.81 -5.91
N ARG A 10 8.53 -3.26 -6.13
CA ARG A 10 8.34 -2.03 -6.91
C ARG A 10 8.96 -0.83 -6.19
N ALA A 11 8.75 -0.70 -4.88
CA ALA A 11 9.34 0.34 -4.05
C ALA A 11 10.87 0.28 -4.03
N ALA A 12 11.43 -0.92 -3.82
CA ALA A 12 12.88 -1.15 -3.87
C ALA A 12 13.45 -0.77 -5.24
N ARG A 13 12.72 -1.06 -6.32
CA ARG A 13 13.14 -0.69 -7.67
C ARG A 13 13.15 0.83 -7.89
N CYS A 14 12.12 1.56 -7.42
CA CYS A 14 12.11 3.02 -7.49
C CYS A 14 13.36 3.61 -6.80
N LEU A 15 13.62 3.21 -5.56
CA LEU A 15 14.80 3.67 -4.81
C LEU A 15 16.10 3.31 -5.52
N PHE A 16 16.21 2.09 -6.05
CA PHE A 16 17.39 1.68 -6.80
C PHE A 16 17.65 2.57 -8.01
N ASP A 17 16.62 2.85 -8.82
CA ASP A 17 16.76 3.69 -10.01
C ASP A 17 17.07 5.15 -9.63
N TYR A 18 16.51 5.66 -8.53
CA TYR A 18 16.84 6.98 -7.98
C TYR A 18 18.31 7.11 -7.58
N TYR A 19 18.81 6.19 -6.73
CA TYR A 19 20.20 6.20 -6.29
C TYR A 19 21.17 6.00 -7.44
N LYS A 20 20.82 5.13 -8.40
CA LYS A 20 21.63 4.93 -9.61
C LYS A 20 21.75 6.20 -10.45
N SER A 21 20.75 7.09 -10.38
CA SER A 21 20.74 8.38 -11.07
C SER A 21 21.48 9.48 -10.29
N GLY A 22 22.10 9.15 -9.16
CA GLY A 22 22.85 10.08 -8.31
C GLY A 22 22.03 10.74 -7.21
N GLY A 23 20.77 10.35 -7.04
CA GLY A 23 19.94 10.82 -5.95
C GLY A 23 20.46 10.36 -4.59
N LEU A 24 20.23 11.15 -3.55
CA LEU A 24 20.70 10.89 -2.19
C LEU A 24 19.54 10.85 -1.20
N LYS A 25 19.66 10.01 -0.17
CA LYS A 25 18.69 9.91 0.93
C LYS A 25 19.22 10.68 2.14
N ARG A 26 18.39 11.54 2.72
CA ARG A 26 18.68 12.35 3.92
C ARG A 26 20.07 13.01 3.88
N CYS A 27 20.39 13.67 2.76
CA CYS A 27 21.72 14.21 2.52
C CYS A 27 21.70 15.74 2.44
N ARG A 28 22.59 16.37 3.19
CA ARG A 28 22.90 17.79 3.02
C ARG A 28 23.92 17.94 1.90
N LEU A 29 23.56 18.62 0.82
CA LEU A 29 24.43 18.83 -0.34
C LEU A 29 25.38 20.01 -0.12
N ASP A 30 24.87 21.07 0.51
CA ASP A 30 25.60 22.26 0.91
C ASP A 30 24.91 22.93 2.12
N GLU A 31 25.39 24.09 2.58
CA GLU A 31 24.80 24.79 3.73
C GLU A 31 23.33 25.18 3.55
N GLN A 32 22.88 25.29 2.30
CA GLN A 32 21.56 25.78 1.92
C GLN A 32 20.68 24.70 1.30
N THR A 33 21.21 23.52 0.97
CA THR A 33 20.48 22.52 0.20
C THR A 33 20.47 21.17 0.91
N PHE A 34 19.27 20.63 1.08
CA PHE A 34 19.04 19.28 1.59
C PHE A 34 18.23 18.47 0.57
N GLU A 35 18.57 17.19 0.42
CA GLU A 35 17.92 16.25 -0.48
C GLU A 35 17.48 15.00 0.29
N ASP A 36 16.24 14.59 0.04
CA ASP A 36 15.71 13.33 0.54
C ASP A 36 14.82 12.63 -0.49
N VAL A 37 14.59 11.34 -0.25
CA VAL A 37 13.70 10.50 -1.03
C VAL A 37 12.90 9.58 -0.13
N GLU A 38 11.61 9.50 -0.43
CA GLU A 38 10.69 8.57 0.17
C GLU A 38 9.94 7.79 -0.92
N VAL A 39 9.36 6.66 -0.54
CA VAL A 39 8.43 5.93 -1.40
C VAL A 39 7.15 5.72 -0.61
N ASP A 40 6.04 6.01 -1.25
CA ASP A 40 4.71 5.77 -0.71
C ASP A 40 3.94 4.79 -1.60
N ALA A 41 2.94 4.12 -1.04
CA ALA A 41 2.13 3.15 -1.75
C ALA A 41 0.67 3.17 -1.28
N LYS A 42 -0.25 2.96 -2.22
CA LYS A 42 -1.67 2.74 -1.94
C LYS A 42 -2.23 1.60 -2.77
N VAL A 43 -3.24 0.93 -2.23
CA VAL A 43 -4.01 -0.10 -2.93
C VAL A 43 -5.45 0.34 -2.97
N CYS A 44 -5.99 0.55 -4.17
CA CYS A 44 -7.40 0.81 -4.38
C CYS A 44 -8.11 -0.51 -4.72
N CYS A 45 -9.15 -0.83 -3.97
CA CYS A 45 -10.04 -1.95 -4.24
C CYS A 45 -11.14 -1.49 -5.19
N ILE A 46 -11.20 -2.10 -6.36
CA ILE A 46 -12.07 -1.68 -7.46
C ILE A 46 -13.32 -2.55 -7.47
N LEU A 47 -14.48 -1.89 -7.62
CA LEU A 47 -15.77 -2.54 -7.79
C LEU A 47 -15.75 -3.44 -9.02
N ASN A 48 -16.36 -4.61 -8.88
CA ASN A 48 -16.50 -5.57 -9.98
C ASN A 48 -17.31 -4.97 -11.12
N GLU A 49 -16.81 -5.10 -12.35
CA GLU A 49 -17.45 -4.57 -13.58
C GLU A 49 -18.86 -5.12 -13.82
N THR A 50 -19.19 -6.26 -13.23
CA THR A 50 -20.53 -6.87 -13.30
C THR A 50 -21.50 -6.34 -12.24
N HIS A 51 -21.04 -5.52 -11.30
CA HIS A 51 -21.87 -4.95 -10.26
C HIS A 51 -22.83 -3.88 -10.83
N PRO A 52 -24.11 -3.82 -10.41
CA PRO A 52 -25.07 -2.86 -10.96
C PRO A 52 -24.69 -1.38 -10.80
N GLU A 53 -23.88 -1.06 -9.79
CA GLU A 53 -23.41 0.30 -9.52
C GLU A 53 -22.09 0.65 -10.23
N PHE A 54 -21.51 -0.29 -11.00
CA PHE A 54 -20.29 -0.02 -11.74
C PHE A 54 -20.53 1.01 -12.85
N ASN A 55 -19.70 2.05 -12.88
CA ASN A 55 -19.75 3.10 -13.88
C ASN A 55 -18.37 3.27 -14.57
N PRO A 56 -18.23 2.95 -15.86
CA PRO A 56 -16.92 3.02 -16.55
C PRO A 56 -16.33 4.44 -16.62
N ASP A 57 -17.12 5.49 -16.36
CA ASP A 57 -16.66 6.88 -16.34
C ASP A 57 -16.18 7.35 -14.95
N GLU A 58 -16.21 6.48 -13.94
CA GLU A 58 -15.78 6.75 -12.57
C GLU A 58 -14.62 5.83 -12.15
N ASP A 59 -13.95 6.17 -11.04
CA ASP A 59 -12.83 5.39 -10.52
C ASP A 59 -13.28 4.03 -9.93
N ASN A 60 -14.57 3.87 -9.60
CA ASN A 60 -15.16 2.65 -9.04
C ASN A 60 -14.43 2.12 -7.78
N ILE A 61 -13.83 3.01 -6.98
CA ILE A 61 -13.06 2.65 -5.79
C ILE A 61 -13.99 2.41 -4.60
N ILE A 62 -14.00 1.19 -4.06
CA ILE A 62 -14.73 0.84 -2.83
C ILE A 62 -13.92 1.22 -1.58
N ALA A 63 -12.60 1.02 -1.63
CA ALA A 63 -11.69 1.30 -0.53
C ALA A 63 -10.30 1.66 -1.03
N THR A 64 -9.57 2.49 -0.27
CA THR A 64 -8.16 2.81 -0.51
C THR A 64 -7.36 2.51 0.74
N LEU A 65 -6.46 1.53 0.64
CA LEU A 65 -5.61 1.05 1.72
C LEU A 65 -4.28 1.81 1.74
N ASN A 66 -3.78 2.11 2.94
CA ASN A 66 -2.46 2.71 3.12
C ASN A 66 -1.37 1.63 3.08
N ALA A 67 -0.91 1.30 1.87
CA ALA A 67 0.18 0.35 1.68
C ALA A 67 1.56 0.92 2.02
N GLY A 68 1.71 2.23 2.20
CA GLY A 68 2.94 2.87 2.66
C GLY A 68 3.42 2.35 4.02
N LEU A 69 2.49 1.91 4.88
CA LEU A 69 2.81 1.26 6.16
C LEU A 69 3.68 0.01 6.01
N LEU A 70 3.54 -0.73 4.91
CA LEU A 70 4.39 -1.90 4.61
C LEU A 70 5.84 -1.49 4.35
N LEU A 71 6.07 -0.28 3.86
CA LEU A 71 7.38 0.22 3.45
C LEU A 71 8.15 0.90 4.59
N VAL A 72 7.50 1.13 5.74
CA VAL A 72 8.13 1.72 6.92
C VAL A 72 9.24 0.80 7.45
N GLU A 73 10.44 1.34 7.60
CA GLU A 73 11.60 0.59 8.06
C GLU A 73 11.35 -0.01 9.46
N GLY A 74 11.64 -1.30 9.61
CA GLY A 74 11.43 -2.05 10.85
C GLY A 74 10.00 -2.54 11.06
N ASN A 75 9.05 -2.17 10.19
CA ASN A 75 7.70 -2.70 10.27
C ASN A 75 7.65 -4.18 9.84
N LYS A 76 6.74 -4.96 10.44
CA LYS A 76 6.62 -6.42 10.25
C LYS A 76 5.16 -6.87 10.04
N LEU A 77 4.31 -5.96 9.53
CA LEU A 77 2.87 -6.23 9.34
C LEU A 77 2.63 -7.40 8.36
N ASP A 78 3.47 -7.50 7.33
CA ASP A 78 3.47 -8.53 6.29
C ASP A 78 3.93 -9.91 6.78
N ARG A 79 4.52 -10.01 7.99
CA ARG A 79 5.07 -11.26 8.56
C ARG A 79 4.12 -11.97 9.51
N ARG A 80 2.96 -11.39 9.78
CA ARG A 80 1.95 -11.93 10.70
C ARG A 80 0.76 -12.46 9.91
N ASN A 81 0.18 -13.57 10.37
CA ASN A 81 -1.16 -13.95 10.00
C ASN A 81 -2.13 -13.21 10.94
N TRP A 82 -2.96 -12.33 10.39
CA TRP A 82 -3.87 -11.49 11.18
C TRP A 82 -5.17 -12.23 11.60
N ASN A 83 -5.42 -13.42 11.02
CA ASN A 83 -6.49 -14.36 11.38
C ASN A 83 -7.86 -13.70 11.68
N GLU A 84 -8.45 -13.02 10.70
CA GLU A 84 -9.71 -12.26 10.85
C GLU A 84 -10.95 -13.08 11.26
N VAL A 85 -10.86 -14.40 11.26
CA VAL A 85 -11.99 -15.33 11.39
C VAL A 85 -11.85 -16.25 12.60
N TRP A 86 -10.95 -15.89 13.53
CA TRP A 86 -10.59 -16.66 14.72
C TRP A 86 -11.78 -17.01 15.63
N GLU A 87 -12.83 -16.18 15.66
CA GLU A 87 -14.03 -16.41 16.50
C GLU A 87 -14.95 -17.52 15.97
N SER A 88 -14.76 -17.96 14.72
CA SER A 88 -15.67 -18.88 14.03
C SER A 88 -15.13 -20.31 13.92
N GLU A 89 -14.17 -20.71 14.75
CA GLU A 89 -13.58 -22.05 14.63
C GLU A 89 -14.56 -23.18 15.02
N PRO A 90 -14.70 -24.23 14.18
CA PRO A 90 -14.00 -24.46 12.91
C PRO A 90 -14.64 -23.69 11.73
N HIS A 91 -13.83 -22.93 10.98
CA HIS A 91 -14.27 -22.25 9.76
C HIS A 91 -13.49 -22.72 8.51
N PRO A 92 -14.07 -22.63 7.29
CA PRO A 92 -13.47 -23.15 6.06
C PRO A 92 -12.17 -22.46 5.60
N LEU A 93 -11.79 -21.36 6.24
CA LEU A 93 -10.61 -20.54 5.88
C LEU A 93 -9.49 -20.66 6.91
N SER A 94 -9.55 -21.65 7.81
CA SER A 94 -8.65 -21.81 8.95
C SER A 94 -7.21 -22.13 8.56
N ASP A 95 -6.99 -22.59 7.33
CA ASP A 95 -5.68 -22.81 6.72
C ASP A 95 -5.19 -21.59 5.90
N MET A 96 -5.99 -20.54 5.79
CA MET A 96 -5.61 -19.33 5.04
C MET A 96 -4.74 -18.38 5.86
N HIS A 97 -3.74 -17.82 5.18
CA HIS A 97 -2.94 -16.73 5.72
C HIS A 97 -3.55 -15.38 5.35
N PHE A 98 -4.09 -14.67 6.33
CA PHE A 98 -4.59 -13.31 6.18
C PHE A 98 -3.44 -12.33 6.31
N CYS A 99 -3.10 -11.70 5.19
CA CYS A 99 -2.03 -10.71 5.14
C CYS A 99 -2.51 -9.35 5.67
N TRP A 100 -1.60 -8.42 5.91
CA TRP A 100 -1.93 -7.11 6.46
C TRP A 100 -2.93 -6.35 5.60
N LEU A 101 -2.75 -6.33 4.27
CA LEU A 101 -3.70 -5.63 3.39
C LEU A 101 -5.11 -6.20 3.46
N PHE A 102 -5.25 -7.50 3.72
CA PHE A 102 -6.57 -8.10 3.92
C PHE A 102 -7.17 -7.65 5.25
N HIS A 103 -6.38 -7.69 6.33
CA HIS A 103 -6.79 -7.20 7.66
C HIS A 103 -7.25 -5.75 7.60
N ASP A 104 -6.44 -4.86 7.04
CA ASP A 104 -6.73 -3.44 6.92
C ASP A 104 -8.02 -3.19 6.12
N LEU A 105 -8.20 -3.90 5.00
CA LEU A 105 -9.42 -3.84 4.22
C LEU A 105 -10.64 -4.32 5.01
N PHE A 106 -10.56 -5.51 5.60
CA PHE A 106 -11.70 -6.15 6.26
C PHE A 106 -12.12 -5.42 7.53
N ASP A 107 -11.18 -5.17 8.43
CA ASP A 107 -11.46 -4.62 9.77
C ASP A 107 -11.64 -3.10 9.72
N HIS A 108 -10.71 -2.37 9.08
CA HIS A 108 -10.72 -0.92 9.15
C HIS A 108 -11.60 -0.24 8.09
N HIS A 109 -11.64 -0.78 6.86
CA HIS A 109 -12.37 -0.15 5.76
C HIS A 109 -13.78 -0.70 5.57
N LEU A 110 -13.94 -2.03 5.60
CA LEU A 110 -15.23 -2.69 5.38
C LEU A 110 -15.95 -3.03 6.70
N ARG A 111 -15.28 -2.93 7.84
CA ARG A 111 -15.86 -3.17 9.18
C ARG A 111 -16.55 -4.53 9.30
N GLY A 112 -15.93 -5.56 8.74
CA GLY A 112 -16.44 -6.92 8.74
C GLY A 112 -17.52 -7.23 7.69
N ASP A 113 -17.82 -6.29 6.78
CA ASP A 113 -18.82 -6.48 5.72
C ASP A 113 -18.29 -7.38 4.59
N TRP A 114 -18.64 -8.66 4.67
CA TRP A 114 -18.30 -9.66 3.65
C TRP A 114 -18.99 -9.42 2.30
N ASP A 115 -20.22 -8.88 2.29
CA ASP A 115 -20.94 -8.63 1.05
C ASP A 115 -20.21 -7.56 0.22
N ARG A 116 -19.75 -6.50 0.88
CA ARG A 116 -18.87 -5.50 0.25
C ARG A 116 -17.53 -6.06 -0.18
N MET A 117 -16.95 -6.98 0.59
CA MET A 117 -15.69 -7.62 0.21
C MET A 117 -15.84 -8.43 -1.09
N LEU A 118 -16.96 -9.14 -1.26
CA LEU A 118 -17.26 -9.94 -2.46
C LEU A 118 -17.56 -9.09 -3.71
N GLN A 119 -17.84 -7.80 -3.54
CA GLN A 119 -18.04 -6.87 -4.65
C GLN A 119 -16.72 -6.41 -5.30
N ILE A 120 -15.56 -6.68 -4.68
CA ILE A 120 -14.27 -6.27 -5.24
C ILE A 120 -13.92 -7.18 -6.43
N GLY A 121 -13.77 -6.59 -7.62
CA GLY A 121 -13.39 -7.30 -8.83
C GLY A 121 -11.92 -7.16 -9.21
N GLY A 122 -11.20 -6.20 -8.61
CA GLY A 122 -9.81 -5.95 -8.94
C GLY A 122 -9.10 -5.06 -7.94
N LEU A 123 -7.78 -4.96 -8.11
CA LEU A 123 -6.92 -4.07 -7.33
C LEU A 123 -6.16 -3.14 -8.29
N GLN A 124 -6.16 -1.85 -7.98
CA GLN A 124 -5.21 -0.90 -8.55
C GLN A 124 -4.16 -0.58 -7.50
N ILE A 125 -2.89 -0.77 -7.83
CA ILE A 125 -1.78 -0.54 -6.91
C ILE A 125 -0.94 0.61 -7.43
N GLU A 126 -0.74 1.62 -6.61
CA GLU A 126 0.11 2.76 -6.94
C GLU A 126 1.31 2.79 -5.99
N VAL A 127 2.51 2.94 -6.55
CA VAL A 127 3.76 3.12 -5.81
C VAL A 127 4.45 4.35 -6.38
N ILE A 128 4.60 5.38 -5.54
CA ILE A 128 5.15 6.67 -5.93
C ILE A 128 6.48 6.92 -5.23
N GLN A 129 7.44 7.49 -5.97
CA GLN A 129 8.67 8.01 -5.40
C GLN A 129 8.49 9.51 -5.16
N ILE A 130 8.74 9.94 -3.94
CA ILE A 130 8.64 11.34 -3.52
C ILE A 130 10.08 11.84 -3.34
N GLN A 131 10.51 12.71 -4.24
CA GLN A 131 11.79 13.40 -4.13
C GLN A 131 11.56 14.75 -3.45
N GLN A 132 12.37 15.07 -2.44
CA GLN A 132 12.34 16.33 -1.74
C GLN A 132 13.69 17.02 -1.88
N ARG A 133 13.67 18.29 -2.29
CA ARG A 133 14.84 19.17 -2.24
C ARG A 133 14.46 20.46 -1.54
N GLU A 134 15.00 20.65 -0.35
CA GLU A 134 14.80 21.86 0.45
C GLU A 134 15.95 22.83 0.19
N MET A 135 15.61 24.09 -0.04
CA MET A 135 16.57 25.17 -0.27
C MET A 135 16.32 26.31 0.73
N TYR A 136 17.36 26.71 1.44
CA TYR A 136 17.35 27.78 2.42
C TYR A 136 18.04 29.01 1.83
N TRP A 137 17.35 30.14 1.77
CA TRP A 137 17.94 31.39 1.31
C TRP A 137 18.51 32.16 2.51
N ALA A 138 19.81 32.41 2.51
CA ALA A 138 20.41 33.39 3.41
C ALA A 138 20.02 34.80 2.95
N GLY A 139 19.41 35.59 3.83
CA GLY A 139 19.12 37.01 3.62
C GLY A 139 20.33 37.91 3.83
#